data_AF-A0A7L8UBR7-F1
#
_entry.id   AF-A0A7L8UBR7-F1
#
_cell.length_a   1.000
_cell.length_b   1.000
_cell.length_c   1.000
_cell.angle_alpha   90.00
_cell.angle_beta   90.00
_cell.angle_gamma   90.00
#
_symmetry.space_group_name_H-M   'P 1'
#
loop_
_entity.id
_entity.type
_entity.pdbx_description
1 polymer ?
#
loop_
_entity_poly.entity_id
_entity_poly.type
_entity_poly.pdbx_seq_one_letter_code
_entity_poly.pdbx_strand_id
1 'polypeptide(L)'
;MFLEEDIDISKIELKKLVNFLPYPIIITEKLGGEYFYSFFNKNFIKKMGYRISEVPARMDLLKLLYPDDHYRNEILQEWTSKENRVKQAGKGFIKIKAHVTCRSGEKKWFEIKGSIVNNLQIVAFFNINNDVIMQDKLRKKNLNNDRMLSILGHDLRSPIANLISISSLAERSEISQQEFISMMQIIKEESLEALQLLDTTFNWHG
;
A
#
# COMPACT_ATOMS: atom_id res chain seq x y z
N MET A 1 -12.41 -35.20 17.16
CA MET A 1 -12.86 -34.54 15.91
C MET A 1 -14.13 -33.80 16.26
N PHE A 2 -14.02 -32.53 16.65
CA PHE A 2 -15.20 -31.71 16.98
C PHE A 2 -15.86 -31.35 15.65
N LEU A 3 -17.07 -31.87 15.43
CA LEU A 3 -17.96 -31.36 14.40
C LEU A 3 -18.26 -29.91 14.81
N GLU A 4 -17.82 -28.93 14.03
CA GLU A 4 -18.35 -27.58 14.15
C GLU A 4 -19.86 -27.69 13.93
N GLU A 5 -20.65 -27.53 14.99
CA GLU A 5 -22.09 -27.40 14.85
C GLU A 5 -22.35 -26.17 13.97
N ASP A 6 -23.12 -26.35 12.90
CA ASP A 6 -23.62 -25.24 12.10
C ASP A 6 -24.48 -24.36 13.02
N ILE A 7 -23.93 -23.23 13.46
CA ILE A 7 -24.67 -22.26 14.26
C ILE A 7 -25.66 -21.56 13.33
N ASP A 8 -26.95 -21.86 13.51
CA ASP A 8 -28.02 -21.10 12.86
C ASP A 8 -28.17 -19.74 13.56
N ILE A 9 -27.63 -18.70 12.93
CA ILE A 9 -27.63 -17.33 13.46
C ILE A 9 -28.84 -16.57 12.92
N SER A 10 -29.70 -16.08 13.81
CA SER A 10 -30.84 -15.25 13.40
C SER A 10 -30.38 -13.91 12.80
N LYS A 11 -31.22 -13.27 11.96
CA LYS A 11 -30.95 -11.94 11.39
C LYS A 11 -30.71 -10.87 12.47
N ILE A 12 -31.30 -11.03 13.66
CA ILE A 12 -31.12 -10.12 14.80
C ILE A 12 -29.72 -10.30 15.41
N GLU A 13 -29.30 -11.54 15.63
CA GLU A 13 -27.97 -11.86 16.18
C GLU A 13 -26.86 -11.47 15.21
N LEU A 14 -27.05 -11.70 13.91
CA LEU A 14 -26.11 -11.24 12.88
C LEU A 14 -25.92 -9.72 12.93
N LYS A 15 -27.00 -8.95 13.05
CA LYS A 15 -26.93 -7.48 13.19
C LYS A 15 -26.20 -7.06 14.48
N LYS A 16 -26.41 -7.77 15.60
CA LYS A 16 -25.70 -7.51 16.86
C LYS A 16 -24.20 -7.80 16.73
N LEU A 17 -23.85 -8.96 16.16
CA LEU A 17 -22.47 -9.38 15.89
C LEU A 17 -21.75 -8.35 15.00
N VAL A 18 -22.36 -8.00 13.88
CA VAL A 18 -21.78 -7.04 12.92
C VAL A 18 -21.65 -5.63 13.54
N ASN A 19 -22.52 -5.25 14.47
CA ASN A 19 -22.38 -3.99 15.22
C ASN A 19 -21.25 -4.01 16.25
N PHE A 20 -20.90 -5.17 16.80
CA PHE A 20 -19.78 -5.33 17.73
C PHE A 20 -18.43 -5.18 17.01
N LEU A 21 -18.36 -5.57 15.73
CA LEU A 21 -17.11 -5.48 14.96
C LEU A 21 -16.64 -4.02 14.77
N PRO A 22 -15.33 -3.75 14.90
CA PRO A 22 -14.78 -2.39 14.81
C PRO A 22 -14.69 -1.85 13.38
N TYR A 23 -15.18 -2.59 12.39
CA TYR A 23 -15.08 -2.26 10.97
C TYR A 23 -16.41 -1.69 10.46
N PRO A 24 -16.38 -0.70 9.55
CA PRO A 24 -17.53 -0.37 8.72
C PRO A 24 -18.02 -1.60 7.95
N ILE A 25 -19.27 -1.98 8.14
CA ILE A 25 -19.88 -3.14 7.48
C ILE A 25 -21.26 -2.78 6.94
N ILE A 26 -21.52 -3.23 5.72
CA ILE A 26 -22.80 -3.22 5.04
C ILE A 26 -23.27 -4.66 4.86
N ILE A 27 -24.58 -4.88 5.01
CA ILE A 27 -25.25 -6.10 4.57
C ILE A 27 -26.20 -5.74 3.43
N THR A 28 -26.04 -6.41 2.30
CA THR A 28 -26.98 -6.40 1.18
C THR A 28 -27.74 -7.72 1.11
N GLU A 29 -28.94 -7.66 0.57
CA GLU A 29 -29.83 -8.80 0.39
C GLU A 29 -30.24 -8.87 -1.08
N LYS A 30 -30.19 -10.08 -1.65
CA LYS A 30 -30.53 -10.30 -3.05
C LYS A 30 -32.01 -10.65 -3.17
N LEU A 31 -32.78 -9.80 -3.85
CA LEU A 31 -34.20 -9.96 -4.12
C LEU A 31 -34.44 -9.78 -5.63
N GLY A 32 -35.11 -10.75 -6.28
CA GLY A 32 -35.43 -10.65 -7.70
C GLY A 32 -34.23 -10.50 -8.65
N GLY A 33 -33.03 -10.91 -8.22
CA GLY A 33 -31.80 -10.77 -9.01
C GLY A 33 -30.96 -9.53 -8.65
N GLU A 34 -31.53 -8.55 -7.95
CA GLU A 34 -30.89 -7.30 -7.56
C GLU A 34 -30.48 -7.29 -6.09
N TYR A 35 -29.45 -6.50 -5.76
CA TYR A 35 -28.98 -6.33 -4.38
C TYR A 35 -29.51 -5.04 -3.78
N PHE A 36 -30.13 -5.16 -2.61
CA PHE A 36 -30.65 -4.05 -1.83
C PHE A 36 -29.88 -3.92 -0.52
N TYR A 37 -29.63 -2.70 -0.07
CA TYR A 37 -29.05 -2.48 1.25
C TYR A 37 -30.07 -2.91 2.32
N SER A 38 -29.67 -3.82 3.20
CA SER A 38 -30.51 -4.36 4.28
C SER A 38 -30.10 -3.80 5.64
N PHE A 39 -28.81 -3.51 5.83
CA PHE A 39 -28.29 -3.00 7.11
C PHE A 39 -26.92 -2.33 6.98
N PHE A 40 -26.71 -1.18 7.63
CA PHE A 40 -25.40 -0.57 7.87
C PHE A 40 -25.10 -0.62 9.37
N ASN A 41 -23.90 -1.08 9.74
CA ASN A 41 -23.53 -1.17 11.15
C ASN A 41 -23.16 0.21 11.73
N LYS A 42 -23.10 0.29 13.07
CA LYS A 42 -22.75 1.53 13.79
C LYS A 42 -21.42 2.13 13.31
N ASN A 43 -20.42 1.29 13.05
CA ASN A 43 -19.11 1.74 12.59
C ASN A 43 -19.15 2.28 11.16
N PHE A 44 -20.00 1.77 10.28
CA PHE A 44 -20.19 2.31 8.94
C PHE A 44 -20.75 3.71 9.00
N ILE A 45 -21.83 3.91 9.75
CA ILE A 45 -22.44 5.23 9.93
C ILE A 45 -21.44 6.20 10.56
N LYS A 46 -20.72 5.78 11.61
CA LYS A 46 -19.76 6.63 12.33
C LYS A 46 -18.53 7.00 11.50
N LYS A 47 -17.94 6.05 10.78
CA LYS A 47 -16.65 6.25 10.09
C LYS A 47 -16.78 6.67 8.63
N MET A 48 -17.82 6.17 7.93
CA MET A 48 -18.09 6.52 6.53
C MET A 48 -19.02 7.73 6.43
N GLY A 49 -19.94 7.89 7.39
CA GLY A 49 -20.83 9.05 7.50
C GLY A 49 -22.13 8.97 6.69
N TYR A 50 -22.43 7.81 6.10
CA TYR A 50 -23.64 7.60 5.30
C TYR A 50 -24.64 6.69 6.02
N ARG A 51 -25.93 6.97 5.86
CA ARG A 51 -27.04 6.18 6.41
C ARG A 51 -27.79 5.48 5.28
N ILE A 52 -28.30 4.29 5.60
CA ILE A 52 -29.08 3.48 4.65
C ILE A 52 -30.32 4.21 4.11
N SER A 53 -30.94 5.07 4.91
CA SER A 53 -32.10 5.88 4.52
C SER A 53 -31.80 6.95 3.47
N GLU A 54 -30.53 7.32 3.29
CA GLU A 54 -30.10 8.31 2.29
C GLU A 54 -29.81 7.66 0.92
N VAL A 55 -29.75 6.33 0.86
CA VAL A 55 -29.30 5.56 -0.31
C VAL A 55 -30.28 4.42 -0.63
N PRO A 56 -31.52 4.77 -1.05
CA PRO A 56 -32.57 3.77 -1.30
C PRO A 56 -32.22 2.81 -2.44
N ALA A 57 -31.47 3.27 -3.45
CA ALA A 57 -30.96 2.42 -4.52
C ALA A 57 -29.48 2.05 -4.30
N ARG A 58 -29.09 0.87 -4.79
CA ARG A 58 -27.70 0.39 -4.72
C ARG A 58 -26.70 1.41 -5.25
N MET A 59 -27.05 2.04 -6.36
CA MET A 59 -26.18 2.98 -7.07
C MET A 59 -25.99 4.32 -6.33
N ASP A 60 -26.93 4.71 -5.46
CA ASP A 60 -26.85 5.98 -4.74
C ASP A 60 -25.62 6.01 -3.83
N LEU A 61 -25.40 4.94 -3.06
CA LEU A 61 -24.21 4.82 -2.23
C LEU A 61 -22.93 4.73 -3.06
N LEU A 62 -22.95 3.97 -4.17
CA LEU A 62 -21.77 3.81 -5.02
C LEU A 62 -21.32 5.14 -5.64
N LYS A 63 -22.25 6.01 -6.01
CA LYS A 63 -21.95 7.39 -6.48
C LYS A 63 -21.34 8.24 -5.37
N LEU A 64 -21.74 8.06 -4.12
CA LEU A 64 -21.17 8.77 -2.98
C LEU A 64 -19.75 8.28 -2.64
N LEU A 65 -19.54 6.96 -2.63
CA LEU A 65 -18.24 6.35 -2.34
C LEU A 65 -17.22 6.60 -3.48
N TYR A 66 -17.70 6.57 -4.73
CA TYR A 66 -16.91 6.74 -5.96
C TYR A 66 -17.56 7.78 -6.89
N PRO A 67 -17.34 9.09 -6.64
CA PRO A 67 -17.95 10.16 -7.42
C PRO A 67 -17.52 10.20 -8.89
N ASP A 68 -16.29 9.79 -9.18
CA ASP A 68 -15.77 9.70 -10.55
C ASP A 68 -16.38 8.50 -11.28
N ASP A 69 -16.96 8.74 -12.45
CA ASP A 69 -17.72 7.74 -13.20
C ASP A 69 -16.82 6.64 -13.77
N HIS A 70 -15.64 6.98 -14.26
CA HIS A 70 -14.68 6.03 -14.82
C HIS A 70 -14.18 5.08 -13.73
N TYR A 71 -13.69 5.65 -12.63
CA TYR A 71 -13.19 4.90 -11.48
C TYR A 71 -14.28 4.02 -10.85
N ARG A 72 -15.50 4.54 -10.72
CA ARG A 72 -16.63 3.76 -10.21
C ARG A 72 -16.90 2.53 -11.08
N ASN A 73 -16.86 2.67 -12.40
CA ASN A 73 -17.06 1.57 -13.33
C ASN A 73 -15.94 0.52 -13.21
N GLU A 74 -14.67 0.94 -13.08
CA GLU A 74 -13.54 0.03 -12.84
C GLU A 74 -13.75 -0.80 -11.57
N ILE A 75 -14.10 -0.15 -10.45
CA ILE A 75 -14.35 -0.83 -9.17
C ILE A 75 -15.53 -1.81 -9.29
N LEU A 76 -16.61 -1.42 -9.97
CA LEU A 76 -17.76 -2.30 -10.17
C LEU A 76 -17.43 -3.51 -11.04
N GLN A 77 -16.64 -3.32 -12.10
CA GLN A 77 -16.18 -4.41 -12.96
C GLN A 77 -15.26 -5.37 -12.19
N GLU A 78 -14.29 -4.85 -11.43
CA GLU A 78 -13.39 -5.66 -10.62
C GLU A 78 -14.17 -6.47 -9.57
N TRP A 79 -15.09 -5.80 -8.86
CA TRP A 79 -15.95 -6.45 -7.87
C TRP A 79 -16.80 -7.55 -8.50
N THR A 80 -17.50 -7.25 -9.59
CA THR A 80 -18.39 -8.21 -10.28
C THR A 80 -17.63 -9.42 -10.80
N SER A 81 -16.44 -9.21 -11.39
CA SER A 81 -15.57 -10.28 -11.85
C SER A 81 -15.16 -11.23 -10.70
N LYS A 82 -14.74 -10.67 -9.56
CA LYS A 82 -14.37 -11.46 -8.37
C LYS A 82 -15.57 -12.14 -7.74
N GLU A 83 -16.71 -11.47 -7.68
CA GLU A 83 -17.97 -12.03 -7.20
C GLU A 83 -18.38 -13.26 -8.02
N ASN A 84 -18.31 -13.19 -9.35
CA ASN A 84 -18.62 -14.31 -10.23
C ASN A 84 -17.68 -15.50 -10.00
N ARG A 85 -16.38 -15.25 -9.79
CA ARG A 85 -15.40 -16.31 -9.48
C ARG A 85 -15.71 -17.01 -8.15
N VAL A 86 -16.05 -16.25 -7.10
CA VAL A 86 -16.42 -16.82 -5.79
C VAL A 86 -17.68 -17.67 -5.91
N LYS A 87 -18.69 -17.18 -6.65
CA LYS A 87 -19.92 -17.94 -6.92
C LYS A 87 -19.67 -19.23 -7.68
N GLN A 88 -18.84 -19.20 -8.72
CA GLN A 88 -18.48 -20.39 -9.51
C GLN A 88 -17.69 -21.42 -8.69
N ALA A 89 -16.78 -20.96 -7.82
CA ALA A 89 -15.98 -21.84 -6.98
C ALA A 89 -16.76 -22.43 -5.78
N GLY A 90 -17.91 -21.82 -5.42
CA GLY A 90 -18.71 -22.21 -4.25
C GLY A 90 -18.05 -21.94 -2.90
N LYS A 91 -16.87 -21.30 -2.88
CA LYS A 91 -16.10 -20.98 -1.66
C LYS A 91 -15.23 -19.74 -1.86
N GLY A 92 -14.86 -19.12 -0.74
CA GLY A 92 -13.95 -17.97 -0.70
C GLY A 92 -14.63 -16.64 -0.42
N PHE A 93 -13.90 -15.55 -0.63
CA PHE A 93 -14.37 -14.18 -0.37
C PHE A 93 -13.87 -13.23 -1.46
N ILE A 94 -14.63 -12.16 -1.69
CA ILE A 94 -14.25 -11.06 -2.57
C ILE A 94 -13.28 -10.17 -1.82
N LYS A 95 -12.23 -9.70 -2.48
CA LYS A 95 -11.28 -8.73 -1.93
C LYS A 95 -10.81 -7.77 -3.01
N ILE A 96 -11.01 -6.48 -2.81
CA ILE A 96 -10.49 -5.40 -3.68
C ILE A 96 -9.82 -4.31 -2.83
N LYS A 97 -9.00 -3.47 -3.46
CA LYS A 97 -8.46 -2.25 -2.84
C LYS A 97 -9.00 -1.05 -3.61
N ALA A 98 -9.55 -0.07 -2.90
CA ALA A 98 -10.13 1.11 -3.52
C ALA A 98 -9.90 2.36 -2.68
N HIS A 99 -9.83 3.51 -3.34
CA HIS A 99 -10.04 4.80 -2.69
C HIS A 99 -11.52 5.01 -2.48
N VAL A 100 -11.92 5.21 -1.23
CA VAL A 100 -13.31 5.46 -0.86
C VAL A 100 -13.44 6.87 -0.35
N THR A 101 -14.46 7.58 -0.84
CA THR A 101 -14.83 8.91 -0.37
C THR A 101 -15.75 8.79 0.84
N CYS A 102 -15.37 9.39 1.97
CA CYS A 102 -16.22 9.51 3.14
C CYS A 102 -17.13 10.74 3.03
N ARG A 103 -18.19 10.82 3.85
CA ARG A 103 -19.11 11.98 3.87
C ARG A 103 -18.41 13.33 4.09
N SER A 104 -17.28 13.32 4.81
CA SER A 104 -16.44 14.52 5.01
C SER A 104 -15.74 15.02 3.74
N GLY A 105 -15.78 14.26 2.64
CA GLY A 105 -15.01 14.52 1.42
C GLY A 105 -13.61 13.90 1.42
N GLU A 106 -13.15 13.39 2.57
CA GLU A 106 -11.85 12.74 2.67
C GLU A 106 -11.82 11.43 1.88
N LYS A 107 -10.76 11.25 1.07
CA LYS A 107 -10.50 10.02 0.32
C LYS A 107 -9.46 9.18 1.05
N LYS A 108 -9.78 7.93 1.34
CA LYS A 108 -8.86 6.98 2.01
C LYS A 108 -8.76 5.68 1.25
N TRP A 109 -7.62 5.02 1.37
CA TRP A 109 -7.48 3.64 0.92
C TRP A 109 -8.21 2.68 1.85
N PHE A 110 -9.05 1.83 1.25
CA PHE A 110 -9.67 0.71 1.92
C PHE A 110 -9.37 -0.59 1.18
N GLU A 111 -9.14 -1.64 1.96
CA GLU A 111 -9.32 -3.01 1.51
C GLU A 111 -10.78 -3.40 1.78
N ILE A 112 -11.53 -3.71 0.73
CA ILE A 112 -12.95 -4.04 0.82
C ILE A 112 -13.08 -5.54 0.65
N LYS A 113 -13.66 -6.21 1.64
CA LYS A 113 -13.92 -7.65 1.61
C LYS A 113 -15.41 -7.93 1.56
N GLY A 114 -15.81 -8.87 0.71
CA GLY A 114 -17.18 -9.33 0.56
C GLY A 114 -17.29 -10.82 0.82
N SER A 115 -18.27 -11.25 1.61
CA SER A 115 -18.68 -12.65 1.69
C SER A 115 -20.12 -12.78 1.20
N ILE A 116 -20.45 -13.90 0.56
CA ILE A 116 -21.80 -14.22 0.08
C ILE A 116 -22.24 -15.46 0.85
N VAL A 117 -23.37 -15.35 1.56
CA VAL A 117 -23.99 -16.44 2.30
C VAL A 117 -25.46 -16.46 1.92
N ASN A 118 -25.86 -17.50 1.17
CA ASN A 118 -27.21 -17.60 0.59
C ASN A 118 -27.57 -16.34 -0.21
N ASN A 119 -28.64 -15.63 0.19
CA ASN A 119 -29.09 -14.39 -0.44
C ASN A 119 -28.49 -13.13 0.21
N LEU A 120 -27.64 -13.27 1.22
CA LEU A 120 -26.99 -12.15 1.90
C LEU A 120 -25.57 -11.95 1.39
N GLN A 121 -25.18 -10.70 1.25
CA GLN A 121 -23.80 -10.32 1.01
C GLN A 121 -23.35 -9.35 2.11
N ILE A 122 -22.24 -9.67 2.76
CA ILE A 122 -21.67 -8.89 3.85
C ILE A 122 -20.39 -8.24 3.31
N VAL A 123 -20.32 -6.92 3.36
CA VAL A 123 -19.20 -6.12 2.83
C VAL A 123 -18.56 -5.33 3.97
N ALA A 124 -17.29 -5.61 4.23
CA ALA A 124 -16.49 -4.95 5.26
C ALA A 124 -15.41 -4.06 4.63
N PHE A 125 -15.22 -2.86 5.20
CA PHE A 125 -14.23 -1.89 4.74
C PHE A 125 -13.09 -1.78 5.76
N PHE A 126 -11.91 -2.25 5.39
CA PHE A 126 -10.70 -2.15 6.22
C PHE A 126 -9.90 -0.93 5.78
N ASN A 127 -9.85 0.10 6.63
CA ASN A 127 -9.05 1.29 6.36
C ASN A 127 -7.56 0.91 6.42
N ILE A 128 -6.89 1.01 5.27
CA ILE A 128 -5.46 0.70 5.10
C ILE A 128 -4.66 1.97 4.74
N ASN A 129 -5.25 3.15 4.94
CA ASN A 129 -4.66 4.41 4.50
C ASN A 129 -3.29 4.67 5.14
N ASN A 130 -3.18 4.42 6.45
CA ASN A 130 -1.91 4.57 7.17
C ASN A 130 -0.85 3.59 6.66
N ASP A 131 -1.24 2.34 6.39
CA ASP A 131 -0.33 1.31 5.89
C ASP A 131 0.22 1.70 4.52
N VAL A 132 -0.65 2.16 3.61
CA VAL A 132 -0.27 2.60 2.27
C VAL A 132 0.65 3.82 2.33
N ILE A 133 0.32 4.83 3.15
CA ILE A 133 1.15 6.04 3.32
C ILE A 133 2.52 5.68 3.91
N MET A 134 2.56 4.77 4.89
CA MET A 134 3.81 4.35 5.53
C MET A 134 4.68 3.55 4.55
N GLN A 135 4.08 2.65 3.77
CA GLN A 135 4.79 1.90 2.73
C GLN A 135 5.38 2.82 1.66
N ASP A 136 4.65 3.85 1.22
CA ASP A 136 5.16 4.83 0.26
C ASP A 136 6.33 5.64 0.83
N LYS A 137 6.23 6.07 2.10
CA LYS A 137 7.32 6.76 2.80
C LYS A 137 8.57 5.90 2.90
N LEU A 138 8.43 4.63 3.31
CA LEU A 138 9.55 3.69 3.39
C LEU A 138 10.17 3.44 2.01
N ARG A 139 9.34 3.23 0.98
CA ARG A 139 9.82 3.05 -0.39
C ARG A 139 10.63 4.24 -0.88
N LYS A 140 10.16 5.46 -0.63
CA LYS A 140 10.89 6.70 -0.98
C LYS A 140 12.21 6.80 -0.24
N LYS A 141 12.25 6.46 1.05
CA LYS A 141 13.50 6.45 1.84
C LYS A 141 14.50 5.42 1.30
N ASN A 142 14.06 4.21 0.97
CA ASN A 142 14.92 3.17 0.39
C ASN A 142 15.48 3.59 -0.97
N LEU A 143 14.63 4.10 -1.87
CA LEU A 143 15.07 4.60 -3.17
C LEU A 143 16.09 5.74 -3.07
N ASN A 144 15.91 6.63 -2.09
CA ASN A 144 16.88 7.69 -1.84
C ASN A 144 18.22 7.13 -1.37
N ASN A 145 18.19 6.16 -0.44
CA ASN A 145 19.39 5.49 0.06
C ASN A 145 20.13 4.73 -1.05
N ASP A 146 19.41 3.99 -1.90
CA ASP A 146 20.00 3.23 -3.01
C ASP A 146 20.69 4.16 -4.02
N ARG A 147 20.07 5.30 -4.34
CA ARG A 147 20.66 6.32 -5.20
C ARG A 147 21.94 6.90 -4.59
N MET A 148 21.90 7.24 -3.30
CA MET A 148 23.08 7.75 -2.59
C MET A 148 24.23 6.73 -2.59
N LEU A 149 23.95 5.47 -2.26
CA LEU A 149 24.96 4.40 -2.29
C LEU A 149 25.55 4.20 -3.69
N SER A 150 24.74 4.34 -4.74
CA SER A 150 25.25 4.26 -6.12
C SER A 150 26.18 5.40 -6.50
N ILE A 151 25.87 6.64 -6.08
CA ILE A 151 26.72 7.82 -6.34
C ILE A 151 28.03 7.68 -5.57
N LEU A 152 27.96 7.43 -4.26
CA LEU A 152 29.14 7.23 -3.42
C LEU A 152 30.01 6.08 -3.93
N GLY A 153 29.41 4.97 -4.36
CA GLY A 153 30.13 3.82 -4.90
C GLY A 153 30.83 4.10 -6.24
N HIS A 154 30.31 5.00 -7.06
CA HIS A 154 30.97 5.45 -8.28
C HIS A 154 32.18 6.33 -7.95
N ASP A 155 31.97 7.35 -7.09
CA ASP A 155 32.97 8.38 -6.82
C ASP A 155 34.12 7.84 -5.96
N LEU A 156 33.86 6.86 -5.06
CA LEU A 156 34.91 6.18 -4.30
C LEU A 156 35.72 5.17 -5.12
N ARG A 157 35.16 4.65 -6.23
CA ARG A 157 35.85 3.64 -7.04
C ARG A 157 37.08 4.22 -7.74
N SER A 158 37.00 5.46 -8.22
CA SER A 158 38.09 6.15 -8.91
C SER A 158 39.35 6.30 -8.05
N PRO A 159 39.31 6.93 -6.85
CA PRO A 159 40.50 7.08 -6.02
C PRO A 159 41.05 5.74 -5.51
N ILE A 160 40.20 4.75 -5.24
CA ILE A 160 40.64 3.40 -4.85
C ILE A 160 41.37 2.69 -6.00
N ALA A 161 40.83 2.75 -7.22
CA ALA A 161 41.48 2.16 -8.39
C ALA A 161 42.83 2.83 -8.67
N ASN A 162 42.90 4.16 -8.53
CA ASN A 162 44.13 4.93 -8.67
C ASN A 162 45.17 4.51 -7.61
N LEU A 163 44.77 4.42 -6.34
CA LEU A 163 45.64 3.93 -5.25
C LEU A 163 46.21 2.53 -5.52
N ILE A 164 45.40 1.58 -5.99
CA ILE A 164 45.85 0.23 -6.33
C ILE A 164 46.86 0.25 -7.48
N SER A 165 46.58 1.03 -8.52
CA SER A 165 47.46 1.17 -9.69
C SER A 165 48.84 1.70 -9.28
N ILE A 166 48.87 2.79 -8.51
CA ILE A 166 50.11 3.42 -8.07
C ILE A 166 50.87 2.55 -7.08
N SER A 167 50.17 1.89 -6.15
CA SER A 167 50.79 0.90 -5.26
C SER A 167 51.48 -0.21 -6.05
N SER A 168 50.84 -0.71 -7.10
CA SER A 168 51.39 -1.76 -7.96
C SER A 168 52.63 -1.28 -8.75
N LEU A 169 52.59 -0.04 -9.26
CA LEU A 169 53.71 0.57 -9.96
C LEU A 169 54.90 0.84 -9.04
N ALA A 170 54.62 1.29 -7.81
CA ALA A 170 55.63 1.53 -6.78
C ALA A 170 56.32 0.22 -6.35
N GLU A 171 55.56 -0.86 -6.14
CA GLU A 171 56.11 -2.19 -5.81
C GLU A 171 57.07 -2.71 -6.88
N ARG A 172 56.78 -2.42 -8.15
CA ARG A 172 57.61 -2.84 -9.29
C ARG A 172 58.79 -1.91 -9.58
N SER A 173 58.92 -0.81 -8.82
CA SER A 173 59.89 0.26 -9.09
C SER A 173 59.79 0.85 -10.51
N GLU A 174 58.57 0.86 -11.07
CA GLU A 174 58.28 1.29 -12.46
C GLU A 174 57.96 2.79 -12.57
N ILE A 175 58.10 3.55 -11.48
CA ILE A 175 57.80 4.99 -11.42
C ILE A 175 58.90 5.74 -10.67
N SER A 176 59.20 6.97 -11.10
CA SER A 176 60.12 7.84 -10.38
C SER A 176 59.47 8.43 -9.11
N GLN A 177 60.30 8.92 -8.20
CA GLN A 177 59.82 9.57 -6.97
C GLN A 177 58.98 10.83 -7.27
N GLN A 178 59.28 11.57 -8.34
CA GLN A 178 58.51 12.75 -8.74
C GLN A 178 57.14 12.38 -9.30
N GLU A 179 57.07 11.33 -10.13
CA GLU A 179 55.79 10.81 -10.65
C GLU A 179 54.92 10.24 -9.54
N PHE A 180 55.53 9.53 -8.57
CA PHE A 180 54.80 9.05 -7.40
C PHE A 180 54.19 10.22 -6.59
N ILE A 181 54.95 11.29 -6.36
CA ILE A 181 54.47 12.46 -5.62
C ILE A 181 53.31 13.15 -6.36
N SER A 182 53.41 13.34 -7.68
CA SER A 182 52.34 13.99 -8.46
C SER A 182 51.05 13.15 -8.47
N MET A 183 51.18 11.83 -8.63
CA MET A 183 50.08 10.89 -8.57
C MET A 183 49.40 10.86 -7.17
N MET A 184 50.19 10.91 -6.10
CA MET A 184 49.66 10.98 -4.72
C MET A 184 48.91 12.29 -4.44
N GLN A 185 49.29 13.40 -5.07
CA GLN A 185 48.57 14.67 -4.95
C GLN A 185 47.17 14.58 -5.58
N ILE A 186 47.04 13.98 -6.77
CA ILE A 186 45.75 13.79 -7.44
C ILE A 186 44.82 12.92 -6.59
N ILE A 187 45.31 11.79 -6.07
CA ILE A 187 44.53 10.94 -5.17
C ILE A 187 44.06 11.71 -3.94
N LYS A 188 44.94 12.52 -3.34
CA LYS A 188 44.59 13.29 -2.15
C LYS A 188 43.45 14.26 -2.45
N GLU A 189 43.48 14.92 -3.60
CA GLU A 189 42.44 15.86 -4.03
C GLU A 189 41.10 15.14 -4.28
N GLU A 190 41.10 14.06 -5.07
CA GLU A 190 39.91 13.23 -5.32
C GLU A 190 39.34 12.63 -4.02
N SER A 191 40.21 12.18 -3.10
CA SER A 191 39.79 11.62 -1.81
C SER A 191 39.18 12.68 -0.90
N LEU A 192 39.66 13.92 -0.94
CA LEU A 192 39.10 15.04 -0.17
C LEU A 192 37.71 15.44 -0.70
N GLU A 193 37.52 15.45 -2.01
CA GLU A 193 36.19 15.69 -2.61
C GLU A 193 35.21 14.59 -2.22
N ALA A 194 35.61 13.31 -2.32
CA ALA A 194 34.79 12.20 -1.90
C ALA A 194 34.46 12.24 -0.39
N LEU A 195 35.41 12.68 0.46
CA LEU A 195 35.19 12.85 1.89
C LEU A 195 34.19 13.98 2.19
N GLN A 196 34.31 15.13 1.50
CA GLN A 196 33.35 16.23 1.63
C GLN A 196 31.93 15.82 1.21
N LEU A 197 31.83 15.02 0.15
CA LEU A 197 30.55 14.45 -0.30
C LEU A 197 29.96 13.51 0.77
N LEU A 198 30.77 12.65 1.38
CA LEU A 198 30.35 11.79 2.50
C LEU A 198 29.86 12.62 3.68
N ASP A 199 30.63 13.61 4.13
CA ASP A 199 30.30 14.46 5.28
C ASP A 199 29.01 15.25 5.07
N THR A 200 28.82 15.83 3.88
CA THR A 200 27.59 16.55 3.54
C THR A 200 26.38 15.61 3.47
N THR A 201 26.57 14.37 3.01
CA THR A 201 25.49 13.37 2.90
C THR A 201 25.06 12.80 4.26
N PHE A 202 26.01 12.51 5.16
CA PHE A 202 25.71 12.01 6.50
C PHE A 202 25.13 13.09 7.43
N ASN A 203 25.54 14.35 7.30
CA ASN A 203 25.01 15.45 8.10
C ASN A 203 23.58 15.90 7.70
N TRP A 204 23.05 15.46 6.55
CA TRP A 204 21.65 15.68 6.18
C TRP A 204 20.65 14.76 6.92
N HIS A 205 21.14 13.77 7.67
CA HIS A 205 20.32 12.80 8.40
C HIS A 205 20.34 13.00 9.93
N GLY A 206 20.90 14.11 10.43
CA GLY A 206 20.99 14.49 11.84
C GLY A 206 20.01 15.57 12.25
#